data_AF-A0A510JKX1-F1
#
_entry.id   AF-A0A510JKX1-F1
#
_cell.length_a   1.000
_cell.length_b   1.000
_cell.length_c   1.000
_cell.angle_alpha   90.00
_cell.angle_beta   90.00
_cell.angle_gamma   90.00
#
_symmetry.space_group_name_H-M   'P 1'
#
loop_
_entity.id
_entity.type
_entity.pdbx_description
1 polymer ?
#
loop_
_entity_poly.entity_id
_entity_poly.type
_entity_poly.pdbx_seq_one_letter_code
_entity_poly.pdbx_strand_id
1 'polypeptide(L)'
;MKNYNKVIVSGIGILIILFLFQYILFKGDYMNRKKYEQILEQVNEMVEKRNYEKAEKLLKKSIKYDVEGYYQLGIFYFSELNDEKKAIEFFELGYKKGYILSTLPLEDIYRKKEILKRQKNGIKKELKIMKIRAKFN
;
A
#
# COMPACT_ATOMS: atom_id res chain seq x y z
N MET A 1 7.52 -51.54 27.37
CA MET A 1 6.89 -51.24 26.05
C MET A 1 5.56 -50.47 26.15
N LYS A 2 4.65 -50.73 27.11
CA LYS A 2 3.33 -50.04 27.19
C LYS A 2 3.37 -48.50 27.33
N ASN A 3 4.30 -47.93 28.11
CA ASN A 3 4.38 -46.48 28.30
C ASN A 3 4.88 -45.72 27.06
N TYR A 4 5.77 -46.33 26.27
CA TYR A 4 6.31 -45.74 25.04
C TYR A 4 5.21 -45.55 23.98
N ASN A 5 4.35 -46.56 23.81
CA ASN A 5 3.20 -46.47 22.90
C ASN A 5 2.20 -45.39 23.34
N LYS A 6 2.00 -45.19 24.65
CA LYS A 6 1.12 -44.12 25.17
C LYS A 6 1.67 -42.72 24.88
N VAL A 7 3.00 -42.54 24.99
CA VAL A 7 3.67 -41.27 24.64
C VAL A 7 3.62 -41.01 23.14
N ILE A 8 3.84 -42.04 22.30
CA ILE A 8 3.72 -41.91 20.84
C ILE A 8 2.29 -41.54 20.43
N VAL A 9 1.28 -42.24 20.96
CA VAL A 9 -0.13 -41.94 20.66
C VAL A 9 -0.51 -40.53 21.12
N SER A 10 -0.02 -40.10 22.28
CA SER A 10 -0.20 -38.72 22.76
C SER A 10 0.49 -37.69 21.86
N GLY A 11 1.69 -37.99 21.35
CA GLY A 11 2.45 -37.11 20.45
C GLY A 11 1.81 -36.97 19.07
N ILE A 12 1.29 -38.06 18.50
CA ILE A 12 0.55 -38.06 17.23
C ILE A 12 -0.72 -37.21 17.33
N GLY A 13 -1.44 -37.28 18.46
CA GLY A 13 -2.62 -36.45 18.69
C GLY A 13 -2.30 -34.95 18.67
N ILE A 14 -1.19 -34.53 19.29
CA ILE A 14 -0.75 -33.13 19.30
C ILE A 14 -0.37 -32.66 17.89
N LEU A 15 0.34 -33.50 17.12
CA LEU A 15 0.71 -33.20 15.72
C LEU A 15 -0.51 -32.97 14.83
N ILE A 16 -1.56 -33.78 14.98
CA ILE A 16 -2.80 -33.62 14.21
C ILE A 16 -3.49 -32.29 14.54
N ILE A 17 -3.52 -31.91 15.82
CA ILE A 17 -4.12 -30.64 16.26
C ILE A 17 -3.35 -29.45 15.66
N LEU A 18 -2.01 -29.47 15.69
CA LEU A 18 -1.18 -28.44 15.07
C LEU A 18 -1.41 -28.34 13.56
N PHE A 19 -1.55 -29.47 12.88
CA PHE A 19 -1.80 -29.51 11.45
C PHE A 19 -3.19 -28.94 11.08
N LEU A 20 -4.22 -29.28 11.86
CA LEU A 20 -5.56 -28.72 11.71
C LEU A 20 -5.59 -27.21 11.99
N PHE A 21 -4.87 -26.77 13.02
CA PHE A 21 -4.74 -25.34 13.33
C PHE A 21 -4.08 -24.58 12.17
N GLN A 22 -2.96 -25.09 11.64
CA GLN A 22 -2.28 -24.50 10.48
C GLN A 22 -3.19 -24.46 9.25
N TYR A 23 -3.97 -25.52 9.01
CA TYR A 23 -4.93 -25.58 7.91
C TYR A 23 -6.02 -24.50 8.04
N ILE A 24 -6.54 -24.26 9.25
CA ILE A 24 -7.55 -23.22 9.49
C ILE A 24 -6.97 -21.82 9.21
N LEU A 25 -5.76 -21.53 9.70
CA LEU A 25 -5.08 -20.27 9.42
C LEU A 25 -4.87 -20.06 7.92
N PHE A 26 -4.30 -21.06 7.24
CA PHE A 26 -4.06 -21.02 5.80
C PHE A 26 -5.36 -20.81 5.00
N LYS A 27 -6.44 -21.52 5.36
CA LYS A 27 -7.75 -21.35 4.71
C LYS A 27 -8.32 -19.95 4.94
N GLY A 28 -8.13 -19.38 6.13
CA GLY A 28 -8.53 -18.01 6.43
C GLY A 28 -7.84 -16.99 5.53
N ASP A 29 -6.52 -17.07 5.43
CA ASP A 29 -5.72 -16.17 4.58
C ASP A 29 -6.07 -16.32 3.11
N TYR A 30 -6.23 -17.54 2.62
CA TYR A 30 -6.67 -17.80 1.25
C TYR A 30 -8.03 -17.13 0.95
N MET A 31 -9.00 -17.26 1.86
CA MET A 31 -10.32 -16.65 1.68
C MET A 31 -10.28 -15.12 1.73
N ASN A 32 -9.40 -14.53 2.55
CA ASN A 32 -9.19 -13.09 2.59
C ASN A 32 -8.58 -12.58 1.28
N ARG A 33 -7.53 -13.25 0.78
CA ARG A 33 -6.90 -12.92 -0.51
C ARG A 33 -7.90 -12.99 -1.67
N LYS A 34 -8.69 -14.06 -1.73
CA LYS A 34 -9.74 -14.20 -2.76
C LYS A 34 -10.77 -13.06 -2.70
N LYS A 35 -11.21 -12.66 -1.50
CA LYS A 35 -12.14 -11.53 -1.32
C LYS A 35 -11.50 -10.20 -1.72
N TYR A 36 -10.22 -10.01 -1.41
CA TYR A 36 -9.47 -8.84 -1.80
C TYR A 36 -9.39 -8.72 -3.33
N GLU A 37 -9.02 -9.79 -4.03
CA GLU A 37 -8.97 -9.84 -5.51
C GLU A 37 -10.33 -9.54 -6.15
N GLN A 38 -11.42 -10.11 -5.63
CA GLN A 38 -12.78 -9.80 -6.10
C GLN A 38 -13.15 -8.32 -5.91
N ILE A 39 -12.69 -7.69 -4.82
CA ILE A 39 -12.91 -6.26 -4.61
C ILE A 39 -12.12 -5.46 -5.66
N LEU A 40 -10.88 -5.84 -5.98
CA LEU A 40 -10.09 -5.14 -7.01
C LEU A 40 -10.73 -5.24 -8.40
N GLU A 41 -11.29 -6.39 -8.76
CA GLU A 41 -12.04 -6.56 -10.01
C GLU A 41 -13.22 -5.57 -10.07
N GLN A 42 -14.00 -5.47 -8.98
CA GLN A 42 -15.10 -4.50 -8.89
C GLN A 42 -14.60 -3.05 -8.92
N VAL A 43 -13.45 -2.75 -8.30
CA VAL A 43 -12.85 -1.42 -8.34
C VAL A 43 -12.52 -1.03 -9.78
N ASN A 44 -11.89 -1.93 -10.54
CA ASN A 44 -11.54 -1.67 -11.94
C ASN A 44 -12.80 -1.40 -12.78
N GLU A 45 -13.86 -2.20 -12.60
CA GLU A 45 -15.14 -1.97 -13.27
C GLU A 45 -15.73 -0.58 -12.93
N MET A 46 -15.64 -0.15 -11.66
CA MET A 46 -16.13 1.17 -11.26
C MET A 46 -15.26 2.30 -11.82
N VAL A 47 -13.93 2.12 -11.90
CA VAL A 47 -13.00 3.07 -12.53
C VAL A 47 -13.29 3.22 -14.01
N GLU A 48 -13.49 2.12 -14.74
CA GLU A 48 -13.86 2.12 -16.16
C GLU A 48 -15.18 2.88 -16.40
N LYS A 49 -16.15 2.70 -15.49
CA LYS A 49 -17.42 3.44 -15.49
C LYS A 49 -17.31 4.87 -14.97
N ARG A 50 -16.11 5.34 -14.62
CA ARG A 50 -15.82 6.64 -14.00
C ARG A 50 -16.58 6.90 -12.70
N ASN A 51 -16.99 5.83 -12.00
CA ASN A 51 -17.64 5.90 -10.70
C ASN A 51 -16.59 5.85 -9.58
N TYR A 52 -15.81 6.92 -9.48
CA TYR A 52 -14.68 7.00 -8.56
C TYR A 52 -15.10 6.95 -7.08
N GLU A 53 -16.28 7.48 -6.73
CA GLU A 53 -16.79 7.42 -5.37
C GLU A 53 -17.01 5.97 -4.91
N LYS A 54 -17.58 5.14 -5.80
CA LYS A 54 -17.81 3.73 -5.49
C LYS A 54 -16.52 2.93 -5.51
N ALA A 55 -15.60 3.23 -6.44
CA ALA A 55 -14.26 2.64 -6.45
C ALA A 55 -13.51 2.90 -5.14
N GLU A 56 -13.51 4.15 -4.65
CA GLU A 56 -12.89 4.54 -3.38
C GLU A 56 -13.49 3.78 -2.18
N LYS A 57 -14.83 3.67 -2.12
CA LYS A 57 -15.53 2.92 -1.06
C LYS A 57 -15.14 1.44 -1.06
N LEU A 58 -15.03 0.83 -2.23
CA LEU A 58 -14.61 -0.56 -2.38
C LEU A 58 -13.14 -0.75 -1.94
N LEU A 59 -12.23 0.13 -2.36
CA LEU A 59 -10.84 0.09 -1.92
C LEU A 59 -10.69 0.29 -0.40
N LYS A 60 -11.45 1.19 0.23
CA LYS A 60 -11.47 1.30 1.71
C LYS A 60 -11.91 0.00 2.40
N LYS A 61 -12.83 -0.74 1.78
CA LYS A 61 -13.27 -2.05 2.28
C LYS A 61 -12.21 -3.13 2.08
N SER A 62 -11.36 -3.02 1.05
CA SER A 62 -10.33 -4.02 0.72
C SER A 62 -9.26 -4.14 1.82
N ILE A 63 -8.96 -3.05 2.53
CA ILE A 63 -8.01 -2.98 3.66
C ILE A 63 -8.30 -4.03 4.74
N LYS A 64 -9.57 -4.41 4.94
CA LYS A 64 -9.96 -5.44 5.91
C LYS A 64 -9.41 -6.82 5.56
N TYR A 65 -9.13 -7.06 4.28
CA TYR A 65 -8.77 -8.37 3.73
C TYR A 65 -7.30 -8.46 3.34
N ASP A 66 -6.68 -7.37 2.89
CA ASP A 66 -5.24 -7.32 2.61
C ASP A 66 -4.68 -5.91 2.90
N VAL A 67 -3.47 -5.86 3.47
CA VAL A 67 -2.73 -4.63 3.76
C VAL A 67 -2.35 -3.88 2.49
N GLU A 68 -2.24 -4.58 1.35
CA GLU A 68 -2.05 -3.98 0.04
C GLU A 68 -3.16 -2.97 -0.32
N GLY A 69 -4.36 -3.08 0.29
CA GLY A 69 -5.44 -2.12 0.09
C GLY A 69 -5.04 -0.65 0.37
N TYR A 70 -4.13 -0.41 1.31
CA TYR A 70 -3.58 0.94 1.54
C TYR A 70 -2.75 1.45 0.35
N TYR A 71 -1.92 0.58 -0.22
CA TYR A 71 -1.13 0.89 -1.41
C TYR A 71 -2.04 1.18 -2.62
N GLN A 72 -3.06 0.35 -2.84
CA GLN A 72 -4.00 0.56 -3.95
C GLN A 72 -4.82 1.85 -3.79
N LEU A 73 -5.19 2.24 -2.56
CA LEU A 73 -5.76 3.56 -2.31
C LEU A 73 -4.80 4.69 -2.65
N GLY A 74 -3.52 4.55 -2.30
CA GLY A 74 -2.50 5.52 -2.67
C GLY A 74 -2.38 5.69 -4.18
N ILE A 75 -2.32 4.58 -4.93
CA ILE A 75 -2.30 4.60 -6.40
C ILE A 75 -3.56 5.24 -6.97
N PHE A 76 -4.73 4.88 -6.43
CA PHE A 76 -6.02 5.42 -6.87
C PHE A 76 -6.10 6.94 -6.68
N TYR A 77 -5.73 7.46 -5.51
CA TYR A 77 -5.70 8.90 -5.27
C TYR A 77 -4.69 9.63 -6.17
N PHE A 78 -3.54 9.01 -6.43
CA PHE A 78 -2.51 9.59 -7.27
C PHE A 78 -2.93 9.66 -8.74
N SER A 79 -3.38 8.54 -9.30
CA SER A 79 -3.59 8.37 -10.74
C SER A 79 -5.00 8.79 -11.19
N GLU A 80 -6.04 8.42 -10.43
CA GLU A 80 -7.43 8.65 -10.86
C GLU A 80 -7.95 10.01 -10.40
N LEU A 81 -7.54 10.45 -9.21
CA LEU A 81 -8.04 11.67 -8.58
C LEU A 81 -7.05 12.83 -8.60
N ASN A 82 -5.80 12.60 -9.01
CA ASN A 82 -4.71 13.58 -8.95
C ASN A 82 -4.55 14.25 -7.57
N ASP A 83 -4.89 13.54 -6.49
CA ASP A 83 -4.77 13.98 -5.10
C ASP A 83 -3.47 13.41 -4.49
N GLU A 84 -2.34 14.03 -4.85
CA GLU A 84 -1.02 13.59 -4.38
C GLU A 84 -0.91 13.60 -2.86
N LYS A 85 -1.60 14.53 -2.17
CA LYS A 85 -1.53 14.61 -0.71
C LYS A 85 -2.15 13.37 -0.08
N LYS A 86 -3.37 13.00 -0.47
CA LYS A 86 -4.00 11.77 0.03
C LYS A 86 -3.25 10.52 -0.41
N ALA A 87 -2.69 10.52 -1.61
CA ALA A 87 -1.87 9.40 -2.07
C ALA A 87 -0.71 9.13 -1.10
N ILE A 88 0.04 10.17 -0.73
CA ILE A 88 1.13 10.09 0.26
C ILE A 88 0.60 9.56 1.60
N GLU A 89 -0.51 10.09 2.10
CA GLU A 89 -1.11 9.63 3.37
C GLU A 89 -1.39 8.11 3.35
N PHE A 90 -1.94 7.60 2.26
CA PHE A 90 -2.23 6.16 2.12
C PHE A 90 -0.99 5.31 1.90
N PHE A 91 0.01 5.78 1.15
CA PHE A 91 1.29 5.08 1.04
C PHE A 91 2.03 5.01 2.38
N GLU A 92 2.08 6.09 3.15
CA GLU A 92 2.67 6.11 4.49
C GLU A 92 1.95 5.13 5.43
N LEU A 93 0.62 5.09 5.38
CA LEU A 93 -0.18 4.13 6.15
C LEU A 93 0.11 2.68 5.73
N GLY A 94 0.20 2.40 4.43
CA GLY A 94 0.54 1.07 3.90
C GLY A 94 1.91 0.59 4.38
N TYR A 95 2.92 1.45 4.28
CA TYR A 95 4.26 1.17 4.79
C TYR A 95 4.25 0.91 6.30
N LYS A 96 3.59 1.77 7.09
CA LYS A 96 3.46 1.61 8.55
C LYS A 96 2.75 0.31 8.94
N LYS A 97 1.86 -0.20 8.08
CA LYS A 97 1.16 -1.48 8.28
C LYS A 97 1.94 -2.70 7.76
N GLY A 98 3.12 -2.49 7.18
CA GLY A 98 4.03 -3.56 6.77
C GLY A 98 4.04 -3.84 5.26
N TYR A 99 3.31 -3.06 4.44
CA TYR A 99 3.38 -3.21 2.99
C TYR A 99 4.55 -2.41 2.41
N ILE A 100 5.70 -3.07 2.29
CA ILE A 100 6.98 -2.45 1.93
C ILE A 100 6.92 -1.76 0.57
N LEU A 101 6.17 -2.29 -0.40
CA LEU A 101 6.08 -1.70 -1.75
C LEU A 101 5.45 -0.29 -1.76
N SER A 102 4.78 0.13 -0.68
CA SER A 102 4.35 1.52 -0.52
C SER A 102 5.50 2.53 -0.43
N THR A 103 6.75 2.11 -0.20
CA THR A 103 7.90 3.04 -0.20
C THR A 103 8.26 3.52 -1.60
N LEU A 104 8.03 2.71 -2.64
CA LEU A 104 8.45 3.05 -4.00
C LEU A 104 7.81 4.36 -4.50
N PRO A 105 6.47 4.55 -4.43
CA PRO A 105 5.86 5.81 -4.85
C PRO A 105 6.25 6.99 -3.95
N LEU A 106 6.47 6.74 -2.65
CA LEU A 106 6.91 7.79 -1.72
C LEU A 106 8.30 8.33 -2.09
N GLU A 107 9.25 7.43 -2.37
CA GLU A 107 10.59 7.79 -2.80
C GLU A 107 10.57 8.64 -4.07
N ASP A 108 9.77 8.23 -5.07
CA ASP A 108 9.64 8.96 -6.34
C ASP A 108 9.02 10.36 -6.13
N ILE A 109 7.95 10.45 -5.35
CA ILE A 109 7.29 11.72 -5.03
C ILE A 109 8.25 12.67 -4.30
N TYR A 110 8.96 12.20 -3.27
CA TYR A 110 9.88 13.05 -2.51
C TYR A 110 11.10 13.46 -3.33
N ARG A 111 11.67 12.55 -4.12
CA ARG A 111 12.78 12.86 -5.04
C ARG A 111 12.39 13.96 -6.01
N LYS A 112 11.21 13.87 -6.63
CA LYS A 112 10.69 14.88 -7.55
C LYS A 112 10.52 16.24 -6.87
N LYS A 113 9.95 16.27 -5.66
CA LYS A 113 9.79 17.51 -4.88
C LYS A 113 11.13 18.17 -4.57
N GLU A 114 12.15 17.39 -4.24
CA GLU A 114 13.48 17.91 -3.95
C GLU A 114 14.12 18.56 -5.20
N ILE A 115 14.06 17.89 -6.34
CA ILE A 115 14.58 18.42 -7.62
C ILE A 115 13.90 19.75 -7.97
N LEU A 116 12.57 19.81 -7.87
CA LEU A 116 11.80 21.03 -8.14
C LEU A 116 12.16 22.17 -7.18
N LYS A 117 12.39 21.87 -5.90
CA LYS A 117 12.83 22.86 -4.91
C LYS A 117 14.22 23.42 -5.26
N ARG A 118 15.16 22.56 -5.66
CA ARG A 118 16.51 22.97 -6.09
C ARG A 118 16.45 23.87 -7.33
N GLN A 119 15.66 23.51 -8.33
CA GLN A 119 15.48 24.30 -9.55
C GLN A 119 14.90 25.68 -9.26
N LYS A 120 13.82 25.76 -8.48
CA LYS A 120 13.20 27.05 -8.07
C LYS A 120 14.19 27.96 -7.35
N ASN A 121 15.03 27.39 -6.48
CA ASN A 121 16.06 28.16 -5.77
C ASN A 121 17.15 28.68 -6.71
N GLY A 122 17.58 27.88 -7.69
CA GLY A 122 18.53 28.31 -8.72
C GLY A 122 18.00 29.50 -9.53
N ILE A 123 16.79 29.38 -10.06
CA ILE A 123 16.10 30.46 -10.81
C ILE A 123 15.99 31.73 -9.96
N LYS A 124 15.58 31.60 -8.69
CA LYS A 124 15.47 32.75 -7.78
C LYS A 124 16.81 33.46 -7.57
N LYS A 125 17.92 32.72 -7.50
CA LYS A 125 19.28 33.26 -7.37
C LYS A 125 19.69 34.01 -8.62
N GLU A 126 19.47 33.44 -9.80
CA GLU A 126 19.78 34.08 -11.08
C GLU A 126 18.97 35.37 -11.29
N LEU A 127 17.68 35.35 -10.98
CA LEU A 127 16.83 36.53 -11.09
C LEU A 127 17.30 37.66 -10.16
N LYS A 128 17.79 37.33 -8.96
CA LYS A 128 18.39 38.31 -8.05
C LYS A 128 19.67 38.91 -8.64
N ILE A 129 20.53 38.10 -9.27
CA ILE A 129 21.76 38.57 -9.93
C ILE A 129 21.42 39.48 -11.12
N MET A 130 20.43 39.12 -11.95
CA MET A 130 20.00 39.95 -13.08
C MET A 130 19.49 41.32 -12.63
N LYS A 131 18.66 41.37 -11.58
CA LYS A 131 18.17 42.63 -11.00
C LYS A 131 19.30 43.53 -10.50
N ILE A 132 20.35 42.93 -9.93
CA ILE A 132 21.54 43.66 -9.50
C ILE A 132 22.26 44.22 -10.72
N ARG A 133 22.57 43.40 -11.73
CA ARG A 133 23.24 43.84 -12.97
C ARG A 133 22.49 44.96 -13.68
N ALA A 134 21.17 44.86 -13.77
CA ALA A 134 20.33 45.88 -14.38
C ALA A 134 20.31 47.23 -13.63
N LYS A 135 20.76 47.27 -12.37
CA LYS A 135 20.89 48.52 -11.60
C LYS A 135 22.22 49.22 -11.83
N PHE A 136 23.21 48.51 -12.39
CA PHE A 136 24.56 49.00 -12.63
C PHE A 136 24.89 49.19 -14.12
N ASN A 137 23.92 48.94 -15.00
CA ASN A 137 23.93 49.29 -16.43
C ASN A 137 22.96 50.45 -16.64
#